data_AF-R1CDU5-F1
#
_entry.id   AF-R1CDU5-F1
#
_cell.length_a   1.000
_cell.length_b   1.000
_cell.length_c   1.000
_cell.angle_alpha   90.00
_cell.angle_beta   90.00
_cell.angle_gamma   90.00
#
_symmetry.space_group_name_H-M   'P 1'
#
loop_
_entity.id
_entity.type
_entity.pdbx_description
1 polymer ?
#
loop_
_entity_poly.entity_id
_entity_poly.type
_entity_poly.pdbx_seq_one_letter_code
_entity_poly.pdbx_strand_id
1 'polypeptide(L)' 'MNNNNIRTKRLLLREWKDSDIPFFIEMNKDSRVMRYFPKILTEAREYSKTLLYIQSSLKN' A
#
# COMPACT_ATOMS: atom_id res chain seq x y z
N MET A 1 -22.94 -4.98 -3.30
CA MET A 1 -21.79 -4.47 -2.54
C MET A 1 -20.94 -5.67 -2.19
N ASN A 2 -19.78 -5.83 -2.83
CA ASN A 2 -18.96 -7.03 -2.70
C ASN A 2 -18.20 -6.97 -1.38
N ASN A 3 -18.55 -7.84 -0.43
CA ASN A 3 -17.91 -7.92 0.89
C ASN A 3 -16.69 -8.87 0.84
N ASN A 4 -15.62 -8.49 0.13
CA ASN A 4 -14.38 -9.27 0.05
C ASN A 4 -13.37 -8.88 1.14
N ASN A 5 -13.82 -8.81 2.39
CA ASN A 5 -12.98 -8.49 3.54
C ASN A 5 -12.63 -9.75 4.33
N ILE A 6 -11.36 -9.93 4.70
CA ILE A 6 -10.89 -11.07 5.52
C ILE A 6 -10.61 -10.56 6.94
N ARG A 7 -11.05 -11.29 7.96
CA ARG A 7 -10.90 -10.89 9.37
C ARG A 7 -10.27 -12.00 10.21
N THR A 8 -9.46 -11.59 11.19
CA THR A 8 -9.02 -12.42 12.31
C THR A 8 -9.48 -11.79 13.62
N LYS A 9 -9.12 -12.39 14.77
CA LYS A 9 -9.44 -11.82 16.10
C LYS A 9 -8.94 -10.37 16.28
N ARG A 10 -7.85 -9.97 15.60
CA ARG A 10 -7.22 -8.65 15.78
C ARG A 10 -7.11 -7.81 14.52
N LEU A 11 -7.28 -8.39 13.32
CA LEU A 11 -6.98 -7.71 12.07
C LEU A 11 -8.13 -7.81 11.07
N LEU A 12 -8.26 -6.77 10.25
CA LEU A 12 -9.12 -6.69 9.08
C LEU A 12 -8.24 -6.43 7.87
N LEU A 13 -8.27 -7.34 6.90
CA LEU A 13 -7.80 -7.11 5.55
C LEU A 13 -8.99 -6.64 4.71
N ARG A 14 -8.85 -5.45 4.14
CA ARG A 14 -9.88 -4.78 3.36
C ARG A 14 -9.30 -4.15 2.11
N GLU A 15 -10.17 -3.79 1.19
CA GLU A 15 -9.78 -2.94 0.06
C GLU A 15 -9.17 -1.62 0.52
N TRP A 16 -8.23 -1.14 -0.28
CA TRP A 16 -7.59 0.15 -0.11
C TRP A 16 -8.59 1.30 -0.26
N LYS A 17 -8.41 2.34 0.54
CA LYS A 17 -9.09 3.64 0.41
C LYS A 17 -8.07 4.71 0.11
N ASP A 18 -8.50 5.80 -0.51
CA ASP A 18 -7.62 6.94 -0.81
C ASP A 18 -6.96 7.52 0.46
N SER A 19 -7.66 7.46 1.59
CA SER A 19 -7.14 7.89 2.90
C SER A 19 -5.94 7.07 3.39
N ASP A 20 -5.73 5.86 2.89
CA ASP A 20 -4.62 4.99 3.30
C ASP A 20 -3.31 5.34 2.59
N ILE A 21 -3.39 6.01 1.44
CA ILE A 21 -2.25 6.38 0.59
C ILE A 21 -1.17 7.17 1.36
N PRO A 22 -1.47 8.28 2.06
CA PRO A 22 -0.44 9.05 2.76
C PRO A 22 0.29 8.24 3.83
N PHE A 23 -0.42 7.37 4.55
CA PHE A 23 0.20 6.51 5.58
C PHE A 23 1.09 5.43 4.98
N PHE A 24 0.69 4.85 3.85
CA PHE A 24 1.53 3.89 3.13
C PHE A 24 2.79 4.54 2.59
N ILE A 25 2.70 5.75 2.02
CA ILE A 25 3.86 6.52 1.56
C ILE A 25 4.82 6.74 2.71
N GLU A 26 4.33 7.23 3.86
CA GLU A 26 5.19 7.54 5.01
C GLU A 26 5.88 6.30 5.57
N MET A 27 5.15 5.18 5.68
CA MET A 27 5.73 3.91 6.12
C MET A 27 6.84 3.43 5.18
N ASN A 28 6.67 3.57 3.87
CA ASN A 28 7.67 3.13 2.90
C ASN A 28 8.82 4.14 2.68
N LYS A 29 8.79 5.32 3.31
CA LYS A 29 9.96 6.21 3.38
C LYS A 29 10.93 5.82 4.48
N ASP A 30 10.47 5.06 5.47
CA ASP A 30 11.31 4.58 6.57
C ASP A 30 12.31 3.52 6.08
N SER A 31 13.61 3.81 6.23
CA SER A 31 14.69 2.91 5.81
C SER A 31 14.69 1.58 6.54
N ARG A 32 14.07 1.48 7.73
CA ARG A 32 13.90 0.21 8.45
C ARG A 32 12.89 -0.69 7.76
N VAL A 33 11.79 -0.11 7.25
CA VAL A 33 10.78 -0.84 6.48
C VAL A 33 11.35 -1.28 5.13
N MET A 34 12.12 -0.40 4.49
CA MET A 34 12.69 -0.64 3.16
C MET A 34 14.03 -1.38 3.14
N ARG A 35 14.54 -1.83 4.30
CA ARG A 35 15.90 -2.39 4.47
C ARG A 35 16.28 -3.45 3.44
N TYR A 36 15.32 -4.29 3.03
CA TYR A 36 15.53 -5.41 2.11
C TYR A 36 14.87 -5.21 0.75
N PHE A 37 14.32 -4.02 0.49
CA PHE A 37 13.75 -3.67 -0.81
C PHE A 37 14.84 -3.08 -1.73
N PRO A 38 14.73 -3.24 -3.07
CA PRO A 38 15.78 -2.81 -4.00
C PRO A 38 16.12 -1.31 -3.95
N LYS A 39 15.15 -0.45 -3.62
CA LYS A 39 15.36 0.98 -3.42
C LYS A 39 14.27 1.58 -2.55
N ILE A 40 14.63 2.62 -1.80
CA ILE A 40 13.68 3.55 -1.21
C ILE A 40 13.20 4.48 -2.33
N LEU A 41 11.88 4.57 -2.52
CA LEU A 41 11.32 5.60 -3.40
C LEU A 41 11.37 6.92 -2.62
N THR A 42 11.84 8.01 -3.21
CA THR A 42 12.01 9.27 -2.46
C THR A 42 11.00 10.32 -2.86
N GLU A 43 10.35 10.14 -4.01
CA GLU A 43 9.36 11.07 -4.54
C GLU A 43 7.93 10.56 -4.36
N ALA A 44 7.03 11.41 -3.87
CA ALA A 44 5.61 11.10 -3.73
C ALA A 44 4.97 10.63 -5.05
N ARG A 45 5.42 11.17 -6.20
CA ARG A 45 4.96 10.78 -7.53
C ARG A 45 5.33 9.34 -7.89
N GLU A 46 6.49 8.85 -7.45
CA GLU A 46 6.89 7.45 -7.66
C GLU A 46 5.99 6.51 -6.85
N TYR A 47 5.70 6.85 -5.59
CA TYR A 47 4.78 6.07 -4.76
C TYR A 47 3.37 6.02 -5.33
N SER A 48 2.82 7.14 -5.82
CA SER A 48 1.50 7.16 -6.46
C SER A 48 1.45 6.27 -7.71
N LYS A 49 2.51 6.24 -8.52
CA LYS A 49 2.59 5.36 -9.70
C LYS A 49 2.69 3.88 -9.31
N THR A 50 3.52 3.55 -8.32
CA THR A 50 3.65 2.17 -7.83
C THR A 50 2.34 1.68 -7.21
N LEU A 51 1.65 2.52 -6.45
CA LEU A 51 0.34 2.20 -5.87
C LEU A 51 -0.72 2.01 -6.95
N LEU A 52 -0.78 2.90 -7.95
CA LEU A 52 -1.71 2.77 -9.07
C LEU A 52 -1.44 1.48 -9.86
N TYR A 53 -0.16 1.14 -10.08
CA TYR A 53 0.24 -0.11 -10.70
C TYR A 53 -0.27 -1.31 -9.88
N ILE A 54 0.07 -1.39 -8.58
CA ILE A 54 -0.38 -2.48 -7.70
C ILE A 54 -1.91 -2.61 -7.72
N GLN A 55 -2.64 -1.51 -7.60
CA GLN A 55 -4.11 -1.53 -7.63
C GLN A 55 -4.66 -2.00 -8.99
N SER A 56 -4.05 -1.58 -10.09
CA SER A 56 -4.45 -2.02 -11.43
C SER A 56 -4.15 -3.49 -11.68
N SER A 57 -3.03 -4.01 -11.15
CA SER A 57 -2.63 -5.42 -11.26
C SER A 57 -3.46 -6.34 -10.36
N LEU A 58 -4.09 -5.81 -9.31
CA LEU A 58 -4.96 -6.55 -8.39
C LEU A 58 -6.43 -6.55 -8.82
N LYS A 59 -6.81 -5.73 -9.81
CA LYS A 59 -8.14 -5.76 -10.45
C LYS A 59 -8.11 -6.75 -11.62
N ASN A 60 -8.10 -8.04 -11.30
CA ASN A 60 -8.56 -9.10 -12.20
C ASN A 60 -9.96 -9.54 -11.76
#